data_AF-A0A822J2F8-F1
#
_entry.id   AF-A0A822J2F8-F1
#
_cell.length_a   1.000
_cell.length_b   1.000
_cell.length_c   1.000
_cell.angle_alpha   90.00
_cell.angle_beta   90.00
_cell.angle_gamma   90.00
#
_symmetry.space_group_name_H-M   'P 1'
#
loop_
_entity.id
_entity.type
_entity.pdbx_description
1 polymer ?
#
loop_
_entity_poly.entity_id
_entity_poly.type
_entity_poly.pdbx_seq_one_letter_code
_entity_poly.pdbx_strand_id
1 'polypeptide(L)'
;MMNGITTERIKKIAQIISEVSRLDETDMFILLELLQDSKMTNAELAKIMNFKDGNSVAYHTRTMQEEGMIDRYTIVPNWKRVGLPTEFIILAEAQNEEQLLEIEKIHVVMTDEYALKKGDITVIPTISGCVVLQNVYHCFGDKTMAIIVGRATSDQDAAVYSKNYLVKRYPNIKISLLMNKYKTISDFFIDKNAIKKLKEFFQIGEGNDSTEVLKDLHDLPL
;
A
#
# COMPACT_ATOMS: atom_id res chain seq x y z
N MET A 1 -28.78 -9.97 5.85
CA MET A 1 -29.04 -8.52 6.09
C MET A 1 -27.84 -7.87 6.80
N MET A 2 -26.70 -7.72 6.12
CA MET A 2 -25.51 -6.99 6.62
C MET A 2 -25.02 -5.89 5.66
N ASN A 3 -25.70 -5.66 4.52
CA ASN A 3 -25.22 -4.75 3.46
C ASN A 3 -25.57 -3.27 3.67
N GLY A 4 -26.76 -2.92 4.15
CA GLY A 4 -27.22 -1.51 4.11
C GLY A 4 -26.40 -0.53 4.95
N ILE A 5 -25.90 -0.95 6.12
CA ILE A 5 -25.07 -0.08 6.99
C ILE A 5 -23.67 0.14 6.38
N THR A 6 -23.17 -0.83 5.63
CA THR A 6 -21.85 -0.74 4.98
C THR A 6 -21.90 0.20 3.78
N THR A 7 -22.94 0.06 2.94
CA THR A 7 -23.19 0.93 1.78
C THR A 7 -23.31 2.40 2.19
N GLU A 8 -24.07 2.71 3.24
CA GLU A 8 -24.25 4.10 3.67
C GLU A 8 -23.00 4.73 4.29
N ARG A 9 -22.10 3.91 4.83
CA ARG A 9 -20.79 4.38 5.28
C ARG A 9 -19.87 4.66 4.10
N ILE A 10 -19.85 3.78 3.10
CA ILE A 10 -19.06 3.97 1.88
C ILE A 10 -19.53 5.23 1.15
N LYS A 11 -20.84 5.46 1.06
CA LYS A 11 -21.41 6.65 0.44
C LYS A 11 -20.98 7.95 1.11
N LYS A 12 -20.97 7.98 2.45
CA LYS A 12 -20.42 9.12 3.22
C LYS A 12 -18.93 9.34 2.95
N ILE A 13 -18.15 8.26 2.89
CA ILE A 13 -16.71 8.35 2.57
C ILE A 13 -16.52 8.89 1.14
N ALA A 14 -17.31 8.40 0.19
CA ALA A 14 -17.27 8.86 -1.20
C ALA A 14 -17.57 10.36 -1.31
N GLN A 15 -18.59 10.84 -0.59
CA GLN A 15 -18.92 12.26 -0.51
C GLN A 15 -17.75 13.09 0.04
N ILE A 16 -17.14 12.67 1.15
CA ILE A 16 -16.02 13.40 1.77
C ILE A 16 -14.84 13.49 0.79
N ILE A 17 -14.52 12.40 0.10
CA ILE A 17 -13.38 12.38 -0.83
C ILE A 17 -13.70 13.17 -2.12
N SER A 18 -14.95 13.13 -2.61
CA SER A 18 -15.35 13.86 -3.82
C SER A 18 -15.32 15.38 -3.63
N GLU A 19 -15.53 15.89 -2.40
CA GLU A 19 -15.41 17.32 -2.08
C GLU A 19 -14.01 17.90 -2.33
N VAL A 20 -12.96 17.07 -2.30
CA VAL A 20 -11.56 17.49 -2.46
C VAL A 20 -10.85 16.84 -3.66
N SER A 21 -11.55 16.02 -4.44
CA SER A 21 -10.99 15.29 -5.58
C SER A 21 -11.61 15.73 -6.90
N ARG A 22 -11.11 15.18 -8.02
CA ARG A 22 -11.66 15.43 -9.36
C ARG A 22 -12.79 14.46 -9.73
N LEU A 23 -13.06 13.48 -8.87
CA LEU A 23 -14.08 12.47 -9.06
C LEU A 23 -15.39 12.90 -8.41
N ASP A 24 -16.50 12.68 -9.10
CA ASP A 24 -17.80 12.88 -8.48
C ASP A 24 -18.11 11.79 -7.42
N GLU A 25 -19.16 12.00 -6.63
CA GLU A 25 -19.56 11.05 -5.59
C GLU A 25 -19.89 9.66 -6.16
N THR A 26 -20.45 9.59 -7.37
CA THR A 26 -20.89 8.34 -8.01
C THR A 26 -19.69 7.50 -8.42
N ASP A 27 -18.74 8.10 -9.12
CA ASP A 27 -17.50 7.44 -9.55
C ASP A 27 -16.64 7.05 -8.35
N MET A 28 -16.53 7.93 -7.35
CA MET A 28 -15.81 7.61 -6.11
C MET A 28 -16.47 6.44 -5.36
N PHE A 29 -17.80 6.38 -5.31
CA PHE A 29 -18.51 5.26 -4.71
C PHE A 29 -18.22 3.94 -5.43
N ILE A 30 -18.28 3.95 -6.77
CA ILE A 30 -17.95 2.78 -7.60
C ILE A 30 -16.51 2.33 -7.33
N LEU A 31 -15.56 3.28 -7.27
CA LEU A 31 -14.16 2.99 -7.03
C LEU A 31 -13.94 2.33 -5.65
N LEU A 32 -14.60 2.83 -4.60
CA LEU A 32 -14.49 2.27 -3.26
C LEU A 32 -15.10 0.87 -3.15
N GLU A 33 -16.24 0.61 -3.81
CA GLU A 33 -16.84 -0.72 -3.87
C GLU A 33 -15.95 -1.71 -4.64
N LEU A 34 -15.37 -1.30 -5.78
CA LEU A 34 -14.43 -2.12 -6.55
C LEU A 34 -13.09 -2.34 -5.84
N LEU A 35 -12.65 -1.38 -5.04
CA LEU A 35 -11.45 -1.54 -4.21
C LEU A 35 -11.69 -2.60 -3.11
N GLN A 36 -12.91 -2.69 -2.59
CA GLN A 36 -13.30 -3.72 -1.64
C GLN A 36 -13.49 -5.09 -2.30
N ASP A 37 -14.16 -5.15 -3.45
CA ASP A 37 -14.34 -6.37 -4.24
C ASP A 37 -14.36 -6.07 -5.75
N SER A 38 -13.19 -6.24 -6.37
CA SER A 38 -13.01 -5.98 -7.81
C SER A 38 -13.67 -7.01 -8.71
N LYS A 39 -14.24 -8.09 -8.17
CA LYS A 39 -14.94 -9.12 -8.96
C LYS A 39 -16.43 -8.84 -9.11
N MET A 40 -16.95 -7.80 -8.46
CA MET A 40 -18.36 -7.44 -8.60
C MET A 40 -18.71 -7.17 -10.06
N THR A 41 -19.84 -7.71 -10.49
CA THR A 41 -20.38 -7.44 -11.81
C THR A 41 -21.04 -6.06 -11.86
N ASN A 42 -21.09 -5.45 -13.04
CA ASN A 42 -21.80 -4.18 -13.24
C ASN A 42 -23.28 -4.26 -12.82
N ALA A 43 -23.90 -5.44 -12.92
CA ALA A 43 -25.27 -5.67 -12.47
C ALA A 43 -25.40 -5.70 -10.94
N GLU A 44 -24.41 -6.21 -10.22
CA GLU A 44 -24.37 -6.19 -8.75
C GLU A 44 -24.13 -4.77 -8.23
N LEU A 45 -23.17 -4.05 -8.81
CA LEU A 45 -22.91 -2.64 -8.49
C LEU A 45 -24.14 -1.77 -8.76
N ALA A 46 -24.81 -1.95 -9.91
CA ALA A 46 -26.03 -1.21 -10.23
C ALA A 46 -27.14 -1.42 -9.20
N LYS A 47 -27.28 -2.64 -8.67
CA LYS A 47 -28.24 -2.92 -7.59
C LYS A 47 -27.87 -2.20 -6.29
N ILE A 48 -26.59 -2.16 -5.93
CA ILE A 48 -26.11 -1.46 -4.73
C ILE A 48 -26.36 0.05 -4.85
N MET A 49 -26.15 0.60 -6.04
CA MET A 49 -26.30 2.04 -6.33
C MET A 49 -27.73 2.46 -6.65
N ASN A 50 -28.68 1.53 -6.73
CA ASN A 50 -30.06 1.75 -7.19
C ASN A 50 -30.15 2.30 -8.63
N PHE A 51 -29.23 1.92 -9.51
CA PHE A 51 -29.34 2.17 -10.95
C PHE A 51 -30.33 1.21 -11.61
N LYS A 52 -30.95 1.66 -12.70
CA LYS A 52 -31.95 0.88 -13.44
C LYS A 52 -31.35 -0.37 -14.08
N ASP A 53 -30.11 -0.28 -14.57
CA ASP A 53 -29.38 -1.39 -15.15
C ASP A 53 -27.85 -1.22 -15.02
N GLY A 54 -27.12 -2.28 -15.37
CA GLY A 54 -25.65 -2.31 -15.31
C GLY A 54 -24.94 -1.44 -16.36
N ASN A 55 -25.64 -0.88 -17.35
CA ASN A 55 -24.98 -0.07 -18.39
C ASN A 55 -24.48 1.26 -17.83
N SER A 56 -25.18 1.81 -16.83
CA SER A 56 -24.73 3.04 -16.17
C SER A 56 -23.39 2.82 -15.47
N VAL A 57 -23.26 1.75 -14.69
CA VAL A 57 -21.97 1.38 -14.05
C VAL A 57 -20.90 1.05 -15.09
N ALA A 58 -21.27 0.34 -16.16
CA ALA A 58 -20.34 0.01 -17.24
C ALA A 58 -19.78 1.27 -17.92
N TYR A 59 -20.60 2.30 -18.09
CA TYR A 59 -20.17 3.60 -18.61
C TYR A 59 -19.14 4.24 -17.68
N HIS A 60 -19.47 4.42 -16.39
CA HIS A 60 -18.59 5.01 -15.39
C HIS A 60 -17.25 4.28 -15.26
N THR A 61 -17.28 2.94 -15.09
CA THR A 61 -16.06 2.12 -14.98
C THR A 61 -15.18 2.20 -16.23
N ARG A 62 -15.78 2.22 -17.42
CA ARG A 62 -15.05 2.36 -18.68
C ARG A 62 -14.42 3.75 -18.82
N THR A 63 -15.17 4.81 -18.51
CA THR A 63 -14.64 6.18 -18.52
C THR A 63 -13.47 6.32 -17.56
N MET A 64 -13.61 5.84 -16.32
CA MET A 64 -12.51 5.85 -15.34
C MET A 64 -11.27 5.06 -15.81
N GLN A 65 -11.44 3.98 -16.58
CA GLN A 65 -10.31 3.26 -17.18
C GLN A 65 -9.66 4.04 -18.33
N GLU A 66 -10.47 4.60 -19.23
CA GLU A 66 -10.01 5.40 -20.38
C GLU A 66 -9.28 6.67 -19.91
N GLU A 67 -9.70 7.25 -18.78
CA GLU A 67 -9.08 8.42 -18.16
C GLU A 67 -7.90 8.09 -17.21
N GLY A 68 -7.58 6.81 -17.02
CA GLY A 68 -6.46 6.38 -16.17
C GLY A 68 -6.70 6.50 -14.67
N MET A 69 -7.96 6.58 -14.23
CA MET A 69 -8.32 6.53 -12.80
C MET A 69 -8.36 5.08 -12.28
N ILE A 70 -8.65 4.11 -13.15
CA ILE A 70 -8.50 2.68 -12.88
C ILE A 70 -7.37 2.14 -13.75
N ASP A 71 -6.18 1.99 -13.17
CA ASP A 71 -5.00 1.50 -13.89
C ASP A 71 -5.11 0.02 -14.27
N ARG A 72 -5.52 -0.83 -13.31
CA ARG A 72 -5.59 -2.29 -13.49
C ARG A 72 -6.41 -2.95 -12.39
N TYR A 73 -6.86 -4.17 -12.69
CA TYR A 73 -7.32 -5.12 -11.68
C TYR A 73 -6.20 -6.11 -11.36
N THR A 74 -5.94 -6.33 -10.07
CA THR A 74 -4.84 -7.19 -9.62
C THR A 74 -5.25 -8.13 -8.50
N ILE A 75 -4.44 -9.16 -8.31
CA ILE A 75 -4.56 -10.07 -7.16
C ILE A 75 -3.82 -9.50 -5.95
N VAL A 76 -4.29 -9.83 -4.75
CA VAL A 76 -3.57 -9.58 -3.49
C VAL A 76 -3.11 -10.93 -2.93
N PRO A 77 -1.83 -11.32 -3.13
CA PRO A 77 -1.36 -12.62 -2.68
C PRO A 77 -1.22 -12.70 -1.16
N ASN A 78 -1.46 -13.87 -0.60
CA ASN A 78 -1.05 -14.16 0.77
C ASN A 78 0.45 -14.48 0.81
N TRP A 79 1.28 -13.43 0.86
CA TRP A 79 2.74 -13.54 0.79
C TRP A 79 3.34 -14.45 1.87
N LYS A 80 2.75 -14.46 3.07
CA LYS A 80 3.14 -15.38 4.15
C LYS A 80 2.98 -16.85 3.74
N ARG A 81 1.88 -17.20 3.08
CA ARG A 81 1.64 -18.57 2.58
C ARG A 81 2.46 -18.90 1.33
N VAL A 82 2.82 -17.91 0.54
CA VAL A 82 3.69 -18.07 -0.64
C VAL A 82 5.17 -18.27 -0.26
N GLY A 83 5.54 -18.08 1.01
CA GLY A 83 6.92 -18.27 1.48
C GLY A 83 7.73 -16.97 1.56
N LEU A 84 7.08 -15.81 1.48
CA LEU A 84 7.66 -14.49 1.65
C LEU A 84 7.02 -13.78 2.86
N PRO A 85 7.18 -14.33 4.09
CA PRO A 85 6.45 -13.87 5.27
C PRO A 85 6.91 -12.51 5.80
N THR A 86 8.14 -12.11 5.49
CA THR A 86 8.76 -10.91 6.04
C THR A 86 8.51 -9.76 5.10
N GLU A 87 7.84 -8.71 5.56
CA GLU A 87 7.79 -7.42 4.88
C GLU A 87 8.77 -6.48 5.58
N PHE A 88 9.60 -5.80 4.79
CA PHE A 88 10.58 -4.87 5.32
C PHE A 88 10.49 -3.52 4.60
N ILE A 89 10.92 -2.50 5.32
CA ILE A 89 11.16 -1.15 4.82
C ILE A 89 12.60 -0.79 5.20
N ILE A 90 13.37 -0.35 4.22
CA ILE A 90 14.72 0.14 4.42
C ILE A 90 14.75 1.62 4.11
N LEU A 91 15.26 2.41 5.05
CA LEU A 91 15.57 3.82 4.85
C LEU A 91 17.08 3.92 4.61
N ALA A 92 17.46 4.31 3.41
CA ALA A 92 18.84 4.54 3.00
C ALA A 92 19.09 6.05 2.88
N GLU A 93 19.56 6.66 3.97
CA GLU A 93 19.87 8.09 4.03
C GLU A 93 21.24 8.35 3.38
N ALA A 94 21.27 9.25 2.41
CA ALA A 94 22.51 9.78 1.85
C ALA A 94 23.08 10.86 2.78
N GLN A 95 24.40 11.04 2.77
CA GLN A 95 25.08 12.08 3.54
C GLN A 95 24.94 13.46 2.88
N ASN A 96 24.84 13.50 1.56
CA ASN A 96 24.72 14.71 0.75
C ASN A 96 24.02 14.40 -0.58
N GLU A 97 23.70 15.46 -1.32
CA GLU A 97 22.97 15.38 -2.60
C GLU A 97 23.78 14.65 -3.69
N GLU A 98 25.10 14.85 -3.74
CA GLU A 98 25.97 14.19 -4.72
C GLU A 98 25.95 12.66 -4.56
N GLN A 99 26.05 12.18 -3.32
CA GLN A 99 25.94 10.76 -3.01
C GLN A 99 24.56 10.20 -3.38
N LEU A 100 23.47 10.98 -3.21
CA LEU A 100 22.16 10.53 -3.66
C LEU A 100 22.12 10.37 -5.18
N LEU A 101 22.59 11.38 -5.92
CA LEU A 101 22.61 11.33 -7.38
C LEU A 101 23.41 10.13 -7.89
N GLU A 102 24.51 9.79 -7.22
CA GLU A 102 25.27 8.58 -7.52
C GLU A 102 24.47 7.30 -7.25
N ILE A 103 23.80 7.21 -6.10
CA ILE A 103 22.92 6.08 -5.74
C ILE A 103 21.80 5.91 -6.76
N GLU A 104 21.12 7.00 -7.12
CA GLU A 104 20.01 7.00 -8.08
C GLU A 104 20.50 6.55 -9.46
N LYS A 105 21.59 7.14 -9.96
CA LYS A 105 22.18 6.77 -11.25
C LYS A 105 22.55 5.28 -11.29
N ILE A 106 23.21 4.81 -10.24
CA ILE A 106 23.56 3.39 -10.09
C ILE A 106 22.30 2.53 -10.10
N HIS A 107 21.27 2.92 -9.36
CA HIS A 107 20.04 2.15 -9.25
C HIS A 107 19.31 2.07 -10.60
N VAL A 108 19.20 3.17 -11.34
CA VAL A 108 18.57 3.20 -12.67
C VAL A 108 19.28 2.25 -13.64
N VAL A 109 20.62 2.34 -13.75
CA VAL A 109 21.40 1.47 -14.63
C VAL A 109 21.24 0.00 -14.24
N MET A 110 21.30 -0.30 -12.94
CA MET A 110 21.14 -1.66 -12.43
C MET A 110 19.75 -2.23 -12.71
N THR A 111 18.71 -1.42 -12.54
CA THR A 111 17.32 -1.85 -12.76
C THR A 111 17.05 -2.08 -14.24
N ASP A 112 17.54 -1.21 -15.12
CA ASP A 112 17.44 -1.39 -16.58
C ASP A 112 18.17 -2.66 -17.03
N GLU A 113 19.42 -2.85 -16.60
CA GLU A 113 20.17 -4.07 -16.91
C GLU A 113 19.50 -5.35 -16.36
N TYR A 114 18.92 -5.28 -15.16
CA TYR A 114 18.22 -6.41 -14.57
C TYR A 114 16.95 -6.72 -15.38
N ALA A 115 16.15 -5.72 -15.73
CA ALA A 115 14.96 -5.88 -16.55
C ALA A 115 15.30 -6.56 -17.88
N LEU A 116 16.35 -6.09 -18.57
CA LEU A 116 16.81 -6.67 -19.83
C LEU A 116 17.25 -8.15 -19.72
N LYS A 117 17.87 -8.54 -18.59
CA LYS A 117 18.49 -9.88 -18.44
C LYS A 117 17.61 -10.88 -17.68
N LYS A 118 16.71 -10.41 -16.82
CA LYS A 118 16.00 -11.20 -15.81
C LYS A 118 14.50 -10.90 -15.73
N GLY A 119 14.03 -9.81 -16.33
CA GLY A 119 12.63 -9.40 -16.34
C GLY A 119 12.25 -8.44 -15.20
N ASP A 120 10.95 -8.13 -15.13
CA ASP A 120 10.42 -6.99 -14.36
C ASP A 120 10.25 -7.26 -12.85
N ILE A 121 10.64 -8.44 -12.37
CA ILE A 121 10.55 -8.80 -10.94
C ILE A 121 11.96 -8.98 -10.39
N THR A 122 12.39 -8.02 -9.57
CA THR A 122 13.71 -8.04 -8.93
C THR A 122 13.74 -9.03 -7.77
N VAL A 123 14.48 -10.13 -7.96
CA VAL A 123 14.71 -11.18 -6.97
C VAL A 123 16.20 -11.24 -6.65
N ILE A 124 16.54 -11.16 -5.37
CA ILE A 124 17.90 -11.11 -4.87
C ILE A 124 18.12 -12.34 -4.00
N PRO A 125 18.84 -13.36 -4.51
CA PRO A 125 19.17 -14.55 -3.72
C PRO A 125 20.02 -14.17 -2.50
N THR A 126 19.75 -14.85 -1.41
CA THR A 126 20.55 -14.80 -0.18
C THR A 126 21.07 -16.20 0.14
N ILE A 127 21.85 -16.36 1.20
CA ILE A 127 22.42 -17.65 1.59
C ILE A 127 21.32 -18.67 1.93
N SER A 128 20.21 -18.20 2.51
CA SER A 128 19.12 -19.04 3.01
C SER A 128 17.81 -18.95 2.20
N GLY A 129 17.67 -17.98 1.31
CA GLY A 129 16.45 -17.79 0.52
C GLY A 129 16.56 -16.61 -0.44
N CYS A 130 15.63 -15.67 -0.37
CA CYS A 130 15.65 -14.49 -1.24
C CYS A 130 14.95 -13.25 -0.65
N VAL A 131 15.25 -12.12 -1.28
CA VAL A 131 14.54 -10.85 -1.18
C VAL A 131 13.88 -10.53 -2.51
N VAL A 132 12.63 -10.09 -2.47
CA VAL A 132 11.88 -9.58 -3.63
C VAL A 132 11.56 -8.12 -3.37
N LEU A 133 11.96 -7.24 -4.28
CA LEU A 133 11.68 -5.81 -4.14
C LEU A 133 10.24 -5.52 -4.59
N GLN A 134 9.56 -4.64 -3.85
CA GLN A 134 8.19 -4.22 -4.15
C GLN A 134 8.16 -2.78 -4.65
N ASN A 135 8.79 -1.86 -3.92
CA ASN A 135 8.87 -0.46 -4.29
C ASN A 135 10.23 0.11 -3.91
N VAL A 136 10.74 1.03 -4.73
CA VAL A 136 11.91 1.84 -4.42
C VAL A 136 11.56 3.29 -4.70
N TYR A 137 11.52 4.10 -3.64
CA TYR A 137 11.23 5.53 -3.72
C TYR A 137 12.51 6.33 -3.53
N HIS A 138 12.67 7.40 -4.30
CA HIS A 138 13.72 8.39 -4.11
C HIS A 138 13.05 9.65 -3.55
N CYS A 139 13.38 10.00 -2.32
CA CYS A 139 12.71 11.04 -1.56
C CYS A 139 13.63 12.25 -1.41
N PHE A 140 13.06 13.43 -1.71
CA PHE A 140 13.69 14.73 -1.56
C PHE A 140 12.91 15.55 -0.52
N GLY A 141 13.61 16.31 0.33
CA GLY A 141 13.03 17.09 1.43
C GLY A 141 14.07 17.39 2.51
N ASP A 142 13.65 17.47 3.77
CA ASP A 142 14.55 17.69 4.93
C ASP A 142 15.69 16.66 5.03
N LYS A 143 15.43 15.45 4.50
CA LYS A 143 16.42 14.41 4.32
C LYS A 143 16.34 13.84 2.92
N THR A 144 17.50 13.60 2.36
CA THR A 144 17.68 12.97 1.06
C THR A 144 17.89 11.47 1.26
N MET A 145 16.92 10.65 0.84
CA MET A 145 16.97 9.21 1.09
C MET A 145 16.26 8.39 0.03
N ALA A 146 16.69 7.13 -0.10
CA ALA A 146 15.91 6.10 -0.78
C ALA A 146 15.11 5.28 0.25
N ILE A 147 13.85 4.99 -0.07
CA ILE A 147 12.99 4.09 0.71
C ILE A 147 12.76 2.83 -0.10
N ILE A 148 13.25 1.70 0.39
CA ILE A 148 13.12 0.40 -0.27
C ILE A 148 12.13 -0.46 0.50
N VAL A 149 11.04 -0.83 -0.14
CA VAL A 149 10.03 -1.75 0.40
C VAL A 149 10.16 -3.08 -0.31
N GLY A 150 10.17 -4.16 0.47
CA GLY A 150 10.29 -5.49 -0.10
C GLY A 150 9.76 -6.59 0.80
N ARG A 151 9.85 -7.80 0.26
CA ARG A 151 9.52 -9.04 0.94
C ARG A 151 10.72 -9.96 1.01
N ALA A 152 10.82 -10.75 2.06
CA ALA A 152 11.90 -11.71 2.23
C ALA A 152 11.38 -13.05 2.76
N THR A 153 12.14 -14.11 2.47
CA THR A 153 11.90 -15.46 3.00
C THR A 153 12.02 -15.51 4.52
N SER A 154 12.82 -14.63 5.14
CA SER A 154 12.94 -14.50 6.60
C SER A 154 13.45 -13.10 7.02
N ASP A 155 13.32 -12.78 8.32
CA ASP A 155 13.91 -11.58 8.93
C ASP A 155 15.43 -11.54 8.69
N GLN A 156 16.10 -12.70 8.69
CA GLN A 156 17.54 -12.81 8.45
C GLN A 156 17.90 -12.44 7.01
N ASP A 157 17.10 -12.88 6.03
CA ASP A 157 17.37 -12.60 4.61
C ASP A 157 17.23 -11.09 4.32
N ALA A 158 16.22 -10.45 4.90
CA ALA A 158 16.06 -8.99 4.84
C ALA A 158 17.23 -8.25 5.53
N ALA A 159 17.71 -8.75 6.67
CA ALA A 159 18.89 -8.19 7.35
C ALA A 159 20.17 -8.35 6.53
N VAL A 160 20.37 -9.50 5.88
CA VAL A 160 21.51 -9.77 4.98
C VAL A 160 21.46 -8.83 3.79
N TYR A 161 20.31 -8.66 3.15
CA TYR A 161 20.16 -7.71 2.05
C TYR A 161 20.52 -6.28 2.49
N SER A 162 19.97 -5.83 3.63
CA SER A 162 20.26 -4.51 4.17
C SER A 162 21.75 -4.30 4.50
N LYS A 163 22.36 -5.21 5.26
CA LYS A 163 23.73 -5.01 5.79
C LYS A 163 24.83 -5.38 4.81
N ASN A 164 24.60 -6.37 3.94
CA ASN A 164 25.66 -6.88 3.07
C ASN A 164 25.52 -6.38 1.65
N TYR A 165 24.29 -6.30 1.11
CA TYR A 165 24.09 -5.90 -0.27
C TYR A 165 24.13 -4.37 -0.40
N LEU A 166 23.29 -3.66 0.36
CA LEU A 166 23.18 -2.21 0.24
C LEU A 166 24.44 -1.49 0.71
N VAL A 167 24.99 -1.82 1.89
CA VAL A 167 26.22 -1.18 2.41
C VAL A 167 27.40 -1.39 1.48
N LYS A 168 27.53 -2.59 0.89
CA LYS A 168 28.60 -2.88 -0.07
C LYS A 168 28.42 -2.11 -1.37
N ARG A 169 27.17 -1.92 -1.79
CA ARG A 169 26.85 -1.25 -3.06
C ARG A 169 26.96 0.27 -2.95
N TYR A 170 26.60 0.80 -1.80
CA TYR A 170 26.53 2.23 -1.51
C TYR A 170 27.36 2.50 -0.25
N PRO A 171 28.67 2.74 -0.39
CA PRO A 171 29.50 3.02 0.77
C PRO A 171 29.04 4.29 1.49
N ASN A 172 29.15 4.31 2.82
CA ASN A 172 28.87 5.45 3.70
C ASN A 172 27.39 5.92 3.76
N ILE A 173 26.43 5.16 3.25
CA ILE A 173 25.00 5.45 3.51
C ILE A 173 24.62 5.03 4.92
N LYS A 174 23.70 5.78 5.53
CA LYS A 174 23.11 5.38 6.81
C LYS A 174 21.85 4.58 6.54
N ILE A 175 21.81 3.35 7.06
CA ILE A 175 20.71 2.41 6.80
C ILE A 175 19.91 2.18 8.08
N SER A 176 18.59 2.28 7.98
CA SER A 176 17.65 1.79 8.98
C SER A 176 16.79 0.68 8.38
N LEU A 177 16.71 -0.46 9.05
CA LEU A 177 15.87 -1.59 8.64
C LEU A 177 14.67 -1.70 9.59
N LEU A 178 13.48 -1.62 9.02
CA LEU A 178 12.21 -1.75 9.73
C LEU A 178 11.53 -3.04 9.24
N MET A 179 11.24 -3.94 10.17
CA MET A 179 10.45 -5.14 9.87
C MET A 179 8.99 -4.88 10.23
N ASN A 180 8.09 -5.01 9.26
CA ASN A 180 6.68 -4.87 9.55
C ASN A 180 6.14 -6.16 10.18
N LYS A 181 5.54 -6.03 11.37
CA LYS A 181 4.91 -7.15 12.09
C LYS A 181 3.38 -7.17 11.95
N TYR A 182 2.74 -6.01 11.81
CA TYR A 182 1.29 -5.89 11.70
C TYR A 182 0.89 -4.57 11.01
N LYS A 183 -0.17 -4.62 10.19
CA LYS A 183 -0.83 -3.44 9.62
C LYS A 183 -2.19 -3.29 10.27
N THR A 184 -2.45 -2.15 10.91
CA THR A 184 -3.78 -1.81 11.46
C THR A 184 -4.71 -1.24 10.41
N ILE A 185 -4.12 -0.61 9.39
CA ILE A 185 -4.77 -0.14 8.17
C ILE A 185 -3.94 -0.66 7.00
N SER A 186 -4.58 -1.30 6.02
CA SER A 186 -3.95 -1.76 4.77
C SER A 186 -4.85 -1.38 3.62
N ASP A 187 -4.27 -0.77 2.59
CA ASP A 187 -4.99 -0.41 1.37
C ASP A 187 -6.25 0.42 1.68
N PHE A 188 -6.10 1.39 2.58
CA PHE A 188 -7.15 2.28 3.12
C PHE A 188 -8.20 1.62 4.04
N PHE A 189 -8.20 0.29 4.17
CA PHE A 189 -9.15 -0.42 5.03
C PHE A 189 -8.57 -0.79 6.39
N ILE A 190 -9.40 -0.69 7.42
CA ILE A 190 -9.06 -1.15 8.77
C ILE A 190 -8.97 -2.67 8.80
N ASP A 191 -7.81 -3.20 9.21
CA ASP A 191 -7.66 -4.62 9.48
C ASP A 191 -8.25 -4.94 10.86
N LYS A 192 -9.53 -5.32 10.87
CA LYS A 192 -10.27 -5.69 12.08
C LYS A 192 -9.60 -6.82 12.86
N ASN A 193 -8.90 -7.74 12.20
CA ASN A 193 -8.21 -8.84 12.86
C ASN A 193 -6.94 -8.35 13.57
N ALA A 194 -6.18 -7.45 12.94
CA ALA A 194 -5.03 -6.81 13.56
C ALA A 194 -5.45 -5.96 14.77
N ILE A 195 -6.48 -5.12 14.60
CA ILE A 195 -7.02 -4.29 15.69
C ILE A 195 -7.46 -5.16 16.87
N LYS A 196 -8.21 -6.24 16.62
CA LYS A 196 -8.66 -7.16 17.68
C LYS A 196 -7.48 -7.75 18.46
N LYS A 197 -6.48 -8.29 17.76
CA LYS A 197 -5.29 -8.88 18.39
C LYS A 197 -4.52 -7.86 19.21
N LEU A 198 -4.38 -6.63 18.72
CA LEU A 198 -3.66 -5.58 19.44
C LEU A 198 -4.44 -5.11 20.67
N LYS A 199 -5.76 -4.96 20.58
CA LYS A 199 -6.61 -4.65 21.75
C LYS A 199 -6.49 -5.71 22.83
N GLU A 200 -6.51 -7.00 22.45
CA GLU A 200 -6.28 -8.11 23.38
C GLU A 200 -4.88 -8.05 24.01
N PHE A 201 -3.84 -7.81 23.19
CA PHE A 201 -2.46 -7.71 23.65
C PHE A 201 -2.24 -6.55 24.63
N PHE A 202 -2.83 -5.39 24.35
CA PHE A 202 -2.73 -4.19 25.18
C PHE A 202 -3.80 -4.10 26.28
N GLN A 203 -4.68 -5.10 26.40
CA GLN A 203 -5.78 -5.14 27.38
C GLN A 203 -6.72 -3.93 27.31
N ILE A 204 -6.97 -3.42 26.09
CA ILE A 204 -7.85 -2.27 25.86
C ILE A 204 -9.31 -2.75 25.86
N GLY A 205 -10.09 -2.33 26.86
CA GLY A 205 -11.52 -2.66 27.00
C GLY A 205 -12.44 -1.93 26.01
N GLU A 206 -13.67 -2.42 25.86
CA GLU A 206 -14.72 -1.76 25.09
C GLU A 206 -15.50 -0.77 25.97
N GLY A 207 -15.00 0.45 26.21
CA GLY A 207 -15.80 1.48 26.88
C GLY A 207 -15.11 2.77 27.30
N ASN A 208 -15.79 3.88 27.02
CA ASN A 208 -15.56 5.31 27.35
C ASN A 208 -14.45 6.10 26.62
N ASP A 209 -13.24 5.56 26.41
CA ASP A 209 -12.17 6.31 25.71
C ASP A 209 -12.47 6.59 24.22
N SER A 210 -13.32 5.78 23.61
CA SER A 210 -13.56 5.84 22.15
C SER A 210 -14.32 7.09 21.69
N THR A 211 -15.11 7.73 22.56
CA THR A 211 -15.95 8.88 22.15
C THR A 211 -15.17 10.19 22.21
N GLU A 212 -14.23 10.33 23.15
CA GLU A 212 -13.33 11.49 23.22
C GLU A 212 -12.27 11.44 22.11
N VAL A 213 -11.65 10.28 21.87
CA VAL A 213 -10.66 10.10 20.78
C VAL A 213 -11.27 10.36 19.39
N LEU A 214 -12.56 10.04 19.18
CA LEU A 214 -13.25 10.34 17.92
C LEU A 214 -13.53 11.83 17.74
N LYS A 215 -13.78 12.58 18.82
CA LYS A 215 -13.96 14.04 18.74
C LYS A 215 -12.64 14.72 18.38
N ASP A 216 -11.54 14.29 18.99
CA ASP A 216 -10.21 14.82 18.71
C ASP A 216 -9.81 14.67 17.23
N LEU A 217 -10.22 13.59 16.57
CA LEU A 217 -10.01 13.40 15.12
C LEU A 217 -10.89 14.31 14.26
N HIS A 218 -12.12 14.58 14.68
CA HIS A 218 -13.06 15.44 13.95
C HIS A 218 -12.71 16.92 14.03
N ASP A 219 -12.08 17.34 15.13
CA ASP A 219 -11.70 18.74 15.39
C ASP A 219 -10.28 19.08 14.89
N LEU A 220 -9.60 18.15 14.20
CA LEU A 220 -8.34 18.45 13.53
C LEU A 220 -8.59 19.47 12.41
N PRO A 221 -7.91 20.63 12.42
CA PRO A 221 -8.04 21.58 11.32
C PRO A 221 -7.60 20.91 10.01
N LEU A 222 -8.46 20.98 9.00
CA LEU A 222 -8.19 20.57 7.62
C LEU A 222 -7.15 21.50 6.96
#